data_AF-A0A013VJY3-F1
#
_entry.id   AF-A0A013VJY3-F1
#
_cell.length_a   1.000
_cell.length_b   1.000
_cell.length_c   1.000
_cell.angle_alpha   90.00
_cell.angle_beta   90.00
_cell.angle_gamma   90.00
#
_symmetry.space_group_name_H-M   'P 1'
#
loop_
_entity.id
_entity.type
_entity.pdbx_description
1 polymer ?
#
loop_
_entity_poly.entity_id
_entity_poly.type
_entity_poly.pdbx_seq_one_letter_code
_entity_poly.pdbx_strand_id
1 'polypeptide(L)'
;MMLRTDTEHLPAPIRDELLHVTMILFEAFEVATKGRCSEHFRAGRILTLILHGPHAEKDWYEIAPGEAFRLLAIVNYPRLARSERDWRLVRDRLRRAWEHGEITRPVRLAVESLERLNGALVEGVPHFVTIAEQGIALYQMEGLRVKEPRHLPARERAIRGVAEFIRWHERGTGFLAGAAFYRNRGDMPMAALMLHQACEHFYLSVLWSISLQAPRTHALDELREAAEALDPHLCSAWPRDSRFERRAFGCIRRAYVEARYGRSYRISGDELSWAFARVEILAERAACAVADHQASLGESQPAPMLPPPAGPTTAIALSQPARRANMLQRTWRIVRRAAPSQGQWNPIIPIRRFWRSDRFMGWVDHLPLAIVCLCFFMAGAEATLLRVKSAQVVRSKPADLSAVLDFDVRADTVLGAVMDVAERAGYRVKANEDIWTVRWTGAYRAKATTFDALADILYGSGLCPAIREDFITVRYCDKSSPPVVATVEYEAEPDSNVRLSVSR
;
A
#
# COMPACT_ATOMS: atom_id res chain seq x y z
N MET A 1 -14.61 -7.06 22.60
CA MET A 1 -15.30 -8.35 22.39
C MET A 1 -14.32 -9.48 22.13
N MET A 2 -14.79 -10.72 22.33
CA MET A 2 -14.16 -11.92 21.81
C MET A 2 -14.72 -12.21 20.41
N LEU A 3 -13.90 -12.78 19.54
CA LEU A 3 -14.34 -13.21 18.22
C LEU A 3 -14.99 -14.59 18.31
N ARG A 4 -15.86 -14.86 17.35
CA ARG A 4 -16.52 -16.14 17.19
C ARG A 4 -15.52 -17.24 16.79
N THR A 5 -15.72 -18.47 17.25
CA THR A 5 -14.84 -19.61 16.94
C THR A 5 -15.58 -20.85 16.42
N ASP A 6 -16.91 -20.82 16.34
CA ASP A 6 -17.68 -21.91 15.74
C ASP A 6 -17.41 -22.04 14.24
N THR A 7 -17.25 -23.29 13.82
CA THR A 7 -17.11 -23.70 12.41
C THR A 7 -18.05 -24.85 12.06
N GLU A 8 -19.00 -25.19 12.95
CA GLU A 8 -19.85 -26.38 12.83
C GLU A 8 -20.78 -26.34 11.61
N HIS A 9 -21.15 -25.14 11.14
CA HIS A 9 -21.94 -24.95 9.93
C HIS A 9 -21.17 -25.31 8.64
N LEU A 10 -19.83 -25.36 8.70
CA LEU A 10 -18.98 -25.78 7.58
C LEU A 10 -18.81 -27.30 7.56
N PRO A 11 -18.88 -27.96 6.39
CA PRO A 11 -18.59 -29.38 6.27
C PRO A 11 -17.17 -29.75 6.75
N ALA A 12 -16.99 -30.96 7.26
CA ALA A 12 -15.68 -31.43 7.76
C ALA A 12 -14.53 -31.25 6.76
N PRO A 13 -14.66 -31.58 5.46
CA PRO A 13 -13.57 -31.37 4.49
C PRO A 13 -13.14 -29.90 4.36
N ILE A 14 -14.08 -28.96 4.55
CA ILE A 14 -13.80 -27.52 4.47
C ILE A 14 -13.08 -27.04 5.73
N ARG A 15 -13.45 -27.58 6.90
CA ARG A 15 -12.73 -27.29 8.15
C ARG A 15 -11.29 -27.81 8.09
N ASP A 16 -11.09 -29.01 7.57
CA ASP A 16 -9.75 -29.61 7.40
C ASP A 16 -8.90 -28.79 6.42
N GLU A 17 -9.50 -28.35 5.31
CA GLU A 17 -8.85 -27.45 4.35
C GLU A 17 -8.46 -26.11 4.99
N LEU A 18 -9.33 -25.50 5.80
CA LEU A 18 -9.04 -24.25 6.53
C LEU A 18 -7.89 -24.41 7.54
N LEU A 19 -7.83 -25.55 8.24
CA LEU A 19 -6.71 -25.87 9.12
C LEU A 19 -5.40 -25.99 8.32
N HIS A 20 -5.45 -26.66 7.17
CA HIS A 20 -4.29 -26.78 6.28
C HIS A 20 -3.82 -25.42 5.74
N VAL A 21 -4.76 -24.58 5.27
CA VAL A 21 -4.48 -23.19 4.84
C VAL A 21 -3.85 -22.38 5.96
N THR A 22 -4.35 -22.52 7.18
CA THR A 22 -3.81 -21.82 8.37
C THR A 22 -2.37 -22.25 8.62
N MET A 23 -2.08 -23.55 8.59
CA MET A 23 -0.72 -24.08 8.75
C MET A 23 0.24 -23.53 7.69
N ILE A 24 -0.13 -23.60 6.40
CA ILE A 24 0.67 -23.07 5.30
C ILE A 24 0.98 -21.58 5.50
N LEU A 25 -0.01 -20.80 5.95
CA LEU A 25 0.15 -19.37 6.19
C LEU A 25 1.17 -19.09 7.29
N PHE A 26 1.08 -19.79 8.44
CA PHE A 26 2.01 -19.63 9.54
C PHE A 26 3.44 -20.06 9.18
N GLU A 27 3.61 -21.21 8.52
CA GLU A 27 4.91 -21.67 8.05
C GLU A 27 5.56 -20.68 7.08
N ALA A 28 4.79 -20.19 6.10
CA ALA A 28 5.28 -19.20 5.14
C ALA A 28 5.64 -17.88 5.80
N PHE A 29 4.85 -17.45 6.79
CA PHE A 29 5.10 -16.23 7.56
C PHE A 29 6.37 -16.34 8.42
N GLU A 30 6.59 -17.49 9.07
CA GLU A 30 7.83 -17.74 9.81
C GLU A 30 9.05 -17.66 8.89
N VAL A 31 8.98 -18.30 7.71
CA VAL A 31 10.06 -18.21 6.72
C VAL A 31 10.31 -16.77 6.27
N ALA A 32 9.26 -16.00 6.01
CA ALA A 32 9.38 -14.60 5.60
C ALA A 32 10.01 -13.70 6.69
N THR A 33 9.88 -14.08 7.96
CA THR A 33 10.38 -13.31 9.12
C THR A 33 11.70 -13.84 9.72
N LYS A 34 12.19 -15.01 9.30
CA LYS A 34 13.50 -15.57 9.71
C LYS A 34 14.65 -14.58 9.43
N GLY A 35 15.54 -14.42 10.41
CA GLY A 35 16.76 -13.59 10.32
C GLY A 35 16.58 -12.09 10.59
N ARG A 36 15.37 -11.62 10.92
CA ARG A 36 15.10 -10.19 11.17
C ARG A 36 14.98 -9.81 12.65
N CYS A 37 15.85 -10.35 13.49
CA CYS A 37 15.88 -10.10 14.93
C CYS A 37 16.70 -8.85 15.32
N SER A 38 16.76 -7.80 14.48
CA SER A 38 17.42 -6.56 14.91
C SER A 38 16.51 -5.77 15.85
N GLU A 39 17.06 -4.96 16.76
CA GLU A 39 16.29 -4.17 17.74
C GLU A 39 15.23 -3.26 17.09
N HIS A 40 15.43 -2.87 15.83
CA HIS A 40 14.48 -2.05 15.05
C HIS A 40 13.26 -2.82 14.53
N PHE A 41 13.36 -4.15 14.38
CA PHE A 41 12.26 -5.03 14.01
C PHE A 41 11.78 -5.77 15.27
N ARG A 42 10.72 -5.26 15.91
CA ARG A 42 9.98 -6.06 16.90
C ARG A 42 9.65 -7.40 16.24
N ALA A 43 9.80 -8.52 16.95
CA ALA A 43 9.47 -9.85 16.42
C ALA A 43 8.07 -9.81 15.79
N GLY A 44 8.00 -9.99 14.47
CA GLY A 44 6.75 -9.97 13.71
C GLY A 44 5.84 -11.10 14.19
N ARG A 45 4.59 -10.79 14.54
CA ARG A 45 3.63 -11.79 15.02
C ARG A 45 2.27 -11.58 14.39
N ILE A 46 1.65 -12.69 14.02
CA ILE A 46 0.21 -12.77 13.76
C ILE A 46 -0.47 -12.89 15.13
N LEU A 47 -1.34 -11.94 15.43
CA LEU A 47 -2.12 -11.88 16.66
C LEU A 47 -3.47 -12.59 16.51
N THR A 48 -4.06 -12.53 15.31
CA THR A 48 -5.33 -13.18 14.99
C THR A 48 -5.37 -13.51 13.50
N LEU A 49 -5.99 -14.63 13.15
CA LEU A 49 -6.36 -14.97 11.78
C LEU A 49 -7.88 -15.19 11.75
N ILE A 50 -8.58 -14.40 10.94
CA ILE A 50 -10.05 -14.38 10.88
C ILE A 50 -10.50 -14.82 9.50
N LEU A 51 -11.37 -15.83 9.42
CA LEU A 51 -12.16 -16.15 8.24
C LEU A 51 -13.36 -15.19 8.17
N HIS A 52 -13.59 -14.59 7.02
CA HIS A 52 -14.73 -13.68 6.81
C HIS A 52 -15.33 -13.82 5.41
N GLY A 53 -16.39 -13.06 5.11
CA GLY A 53 -17.11 -13.16 3.84
C GLY A 53 -18.00 -14.41 3.78
N PRO A 54 -18.32 -14.93 2.58
CA PRO A 54 -19.35 -15.95 2.41
C PRO A 54 -19.20 -17.19 3.29
N HIS A 55 -17.97 -17.66 3.52
CA HIS A 55 -17.68 -18.84 4.35
C HIS A 55 -17.92 -18.63 5.86
N ALA A 56 -17.92 -17.39 6.34
CA ALA A 56 -18.25 -17.07 7.71
C ALA A 56 -19.71 -16.62 7.86
N GLU A 57 -20.26 -15.97 6.84
CA GLU A 57 -21.53 -15.25 6.90
C GLU A 57 -22.73 -16.08 6.42
N LYS A 58 -22.53 -17.06 5.54
CA LYS A 58 -23.59 -17.84 4.89
C LYS A 58 -23.50 -19.32 5.21
N ASP A 59 -24.63 -20.01 5.03
CA ASP A 59 -24.68 -21.46 5.03
C ASP A 59 -23.93 -22.04 3.82
N TRP A 60 -23.36 -23.23 4.00
CA TRP A 60 -22.53 -23.88 2.98
C TRP A 60 -23.20 -24.00 1.61
N TYR A 61 -24.52 -24.23 1.57
CA TYR A 61 -25.28 -24.42 0.33
C TYR A 61 -25.48 -23.13 -0.48
N GLU A 62 -25.33 -21.96 0.14
CA GLU A 62 -25.46 -20.66 -0.52
C GLU A 62 -24.13 -20.15 -1.10
N ILE A 63 -23.02 -20.80 -0.76
CA ILE A 63 -21.70 -20.41 -1.20
C ILE A 63 -21.49 -20.89 -2.63
N ALA A 64 -21.09 -19.97 -3.51
CA ALA A 64 -20.82 -20.28 -4.90
C ALA A 64 -19.68 -21.32 -5.01
N PRO A 65 -19.79 -22.31 -5.91
CA PRO A 65 -18.71 -23.26 -6.16
C PRO A 65 -17.42 -22.55 -6.55
N GLY A 66 -16.33 -22.86 -5.83
CA GLY A 66 -15.02 -22.26 -6.08
C GLY A 66 -14.81 -20.87 -5.49
N GLU A 67 -15.73 -20.36 -4.66
CA GLU A 67 -15.53 -19.11 -3.90
C GLU A 67 -14.22 -19.20 -3.09
N ALA A 68 -13.45 -18.11 -3.11
CA ALA A 68 -12.18 -18.05 -2.40
C ALA A 68 -12.37 -17.96 -0.88
N PHE A 69 -11.44 -18.52 -0.11
CA PHE A 69 -11.38 -18.22 1.32
C PHE A 69 -10.87 -16.79 1.52
N ARG A 70 -11.62 -15.96 2.25
CA ARG A 70 -11.20 -14.59 2.58
C ARG A 70 -10.70 -14.57 4.03
N LEU A 71 -9.41 -14.29 4.18
CA LEU A 71 -8.73 -14.29 5.46
C LEU A 71 -8.21 -12.89 5.80
N LEU A 72 -8.39 -12.48 7.05
CA LEU A 72 -7.80 -11.28 7.60
C LEU A 72 -6.78 -11.66 8.68
N ALA A 73 -5.50 -11.45 8.40
CA ALA A 73 -4.43 -11.56 9.37
C ALA A 73 -4.24 -10.24 10.11
N ILE A 74 -4.36 -10.27 11.44
CA ILE A 74 -4.09 -9.13 12.32
C ILE A 74 -2.70 -9.26 12.89
N VAL A 75 -1.86 -8.25 12.70
CA VAL A 75 -0.46 -8.25 13.15
C VAL A 75 -0.15 -7.18 14.20
N ASN A 76 0.98 -7.38 14.88
CA ASN A 76 1.39 -6.58 16.04
C ASN A 76 1.86 -5.15 15.74
N TYR A 77 2.25 -4.80 14.50
CA TYR A 77 2.60 -3.42 14.16
C TYR A 77 2.26 -3.01 12.72
N PRO A 78 1.90 -1.73 12.47
CA PRO A 78 1.50 -1.24 11.15
C PRO A 78 2.53 -1.45 10.02
N ARG A 79 3.83 -1.38 10.33
CA ARG A 79 4.88 -1.60 9.31
C ARG A 79 4.85 -3.01 8.75
N LEU A 80 4.57 -4.02 9.57
CA LEU A 80 4.43 -5.41 9.11
C LEU A 80 3.20 -5.54 8.22
N ALA A 81 2.07 -4.97 8.62
CA ALA A 81 0.84 -5.00 7.81
C ALA A 81 1.02 -4.36 6.41
N ARG A 82 1.96 -3.40 6.28
CA ARG A 82 2.28 -2.72 5.01
C ARG A 82 3.46 -3.34 4.25
N SER A 83 4.06 -4.40 4.77
CA SER A 83 5.26 -5.00 4.18
C SER A 83 4.91 -5.91 3.00
N GLU A 84 4.80 -5.31 1.80
CA GLU A 84 4.47 -6.05 0.58
C GLU A 84 5.48 -7.18 0.32
N ARG A 85 6.76 -6.96 0.61
CA ARG A 85 7.81 -7.98 0.44
C ARG A 85 7.55 -9.23 1.28
N ASP A 86 7.12 -9.07 2.53
CA ASP A 86 6.95 -10.19 3.47
C ASP A 86 5.68 -10.97 3.13
N TRP A 87 4.58 -10.24 2.88
CA TRP A 87 3.31 -10.87 2.54
C TRP A 87 3.27 -11.43 1.12
N ARG A 88 4.11 -10.95 0.21
CA ARG A 88 4.27 -11.55 -1.13
C ARG A 88 4.69 -13.01 -1.03
N LEU A 89 5.65 -13.35 -0.17
CA LEU A 89 6.09 -14.75 0.01
C LEU A 89 4.95 -15.65 0.52
N VAL A 90 4.16 -15.14 1.48
CA VAL A 90 2.99 -15.84 2.03
C VAL A 90 1.92 -16.04 0.96
N ARG A 91 1.55 -14.98 0.24
CA ARG A 91 0.58 -15.03 -0.86
C ARG A 91 1.04 -15.95 -1.99
N ASP A 92 2.33 -15.92 -2.34
CA ASP A 92 2.91 -16.79 -3.37
C ASP A 92 2.88 -18.27 -2.96
N ARG A 93 3.13 -18.57 -1.67
CA ARG A 93 3.01 -19.94 -1.14
C ARG A 93 1.56 -20.44 -1.19
N LEU A 94 0.59 -19.62 -0.77
CA LEU A 94 -0.84 -19.94 -0.83
C LEU A 94 -1.31 -20.13 -2.28
N ARG A 95 -0.86 -19.26 -3.20
CA ARG A 95 -1.17 -19.40 -4.64
C ARG A 95 -0.63 -20.71 -5.21
N ARG A 96 0.64 -21.06 -4.93
CA ARG A 96 1.23 -22.34 -5.38
C ARG A 96 0.53 -23.55 -4.78
N ALA A 97 0.13 -23.47 -3.51
CA ALA A 97 -0.64 -24.54 -2.86
C ALA A 97 -1.92 -24.83 -3.66
N TRP A 98 -2.60 -23.77 -4.10
CA TRP A 98 -3.80 -23.92 -4.93
C TRP A 98 -3.49 -24.42 -6.35
N GLU A 99 -2.49 -23.85 -7.02
CA GLU A 99 -2.09 -24.24 -8.39
C GLU A 99 -1.63 -25.70 -8.48
N HIS A 100 -1.02 -26.24 -7.42
CA HIS A 100 -0.55 -27.62 -7.33
C HIS A 100 -1.54 -28.58 -6.65
N GLY A 101 -2.72 -28.09 -6.24
CA GLY A 101 -3.77 -28.92 -5.65
C GLY A 101 -3.53 -29.37 -4.20
N GLU A 102 -2.61 -28.73 -3.46
CA GLU A 102 -2.50 -28.88 -2.00
C GLU A 102 -3.73 -28.32 -1.28
N ILE A 103 -4.32 -27.26 -1.84
CA ILE A 103 -5.63 -26.72 -1.45
C ILE A 103 -6.53 -26.64 -2.68
N THR A 104 -7.82 -26.84 -2.50
CA THR A 104 -8.81 -26.90 -3.57
C THR A 104 -9.31 -25.52 -3.99
N ARG A 105 -9.25 -24.53 -3.09
CA ARG A 105 -9.75 -23.17 -3.31
C ARG A 105 -8.66 -22.12 -3.17
N PRO A 106 -8.75 -21.00 -3.92
CA PRO A 106 -7.85 -19.88 -3.74
C PRO A 106 -8.08 -19.17 -2.40
N VAL A 107 -7.04 -18.50 -1.90
CA VAL A 107 -7.09 -17.73 -0.64
C VAL A 107 -6.83 -16.25 -0.93
N ARG A 108 -7.72 -15.39 -0.45
CA ARG A 108 -7.59 -13.92 -0.46
C ARG A 108 -7.17 -13.46 0.92
N LEU A 109 -5.88 -13.13 1.07
CA LEU A 109 -5.28 -12.72 2.34
C LEU A 109 -5.18 -11.19 2.45
N ALA A 110 -6.01 -10.60 3.30
CA ALA A 110 -5.87 -9.24 3.79
C ALA A 110 -5.02 -9.20 5.06
N VAL A 111 -4.28 -8.11 5.26
CA VAL A 111 -3.42 -7.93 6.43
C VAL A 111 -3.61 -6.54 6.99
N GLU A 112 -3.92 -6.45 8.28
CA GLU A 112 -4.03 -5.18 9.00
C GLU A 112 -3.33 -5.25 10.36
N SER A 113 -2.97 -4.11 10.93
CA SER A 113 -2.50 -4.06 12.32
C SER A 113 -3.68 -4.07 13.29
N LEU A 114 -3.44 -4.53 14.51
CA LEU A 114 -4.43 -4.45 15.59
C LEU A 114 -4.90 -3.00 15.82
N GLU A 115 -3.97 -2.04 15.73
CA GLU A 115 -4.27 -0.60 15.81
C GLU A 115 -5.26 -0.17 14.73
N ARG A 116 -5.02 -0.56 13.47
CA ARG A 116 -5.89 -0.20 12.35
C ARG A 116 -7.28 -0.83 12.49
N LEU A 117 -7.35 -2.12 12.86
CA LEU A 117 -8.62 -2.79 13.11
C LEU A 117 -9.42 -2.07 14.20
N ASN A 118 -8.80 -1.85 15.37
CA ASN A 118 -9.47 -1.19 16.49
C ASN A 118 -9.91 0.24 16.16
N GLY A 119 -9.10 1.00 15.42
CA GLY A 119 -9.48 2.32 14.93
C GLY A 119 -10.70 2.26 14.00
N ALA A 120 -10.72 1.29 13.08
CA ALA A 120 -11.84 1.09 12.16
C ALA A 120 -13.13 0.69 12.87
N LEU A 121 -13.04 -0.12 13.92
CA LEU A 121 -14.20 -0.51 14.74
C LEU A 121 -14.77 0.67 15.52
N VAL A 122 -13.91 1.54 16.07
CA VAL A 122 -14.32 2.79 16.73
C VAL A 122 -14.95 3.78 15.74
N GLU A 123 -14.37 3.89 14.54
CA GLU A 123 -14.93 4.72 13.46
C GLU A 123 -16.23 4.13 12.89
N GLY A 124 -16.46 2.83 13.09
CA GLY A 124 -17.63 2.10 12.63
C GLY A 124 -17.61 1.75 11.14
N VAL A 125 -16.43 1.52 10.58
CA VAL A 125 -16.25 1.13 9.17
C VAL A 125 -17.00 -0.20 8.93
N PRO A 126 -18.05 -0.23 8.09
CA PRO A 126 -18.94 -1.39 7.93
C PRO A 126 -18.19 -2.70 7.66
N HIS A 127 -17.19 -2.68 6.77
CA HIS A 127 -16.39 -3.86 6.47
C HIS A 127 -15.78 -4.51 7.72
N PHE A 128 -15.16 -3.72 8.60
CA PHE A 128 -14.52 -4.25 9.81
C PHE A 128 -15.53 -4.60 10.89
N VAL A 129 -16.65 -3.87 10.97
CA VAL A 129 -17.77 -4.18 11.88
C VAL A 129 -18.34 -5.56 11.54
N THR A 130 -18.65 -5.82 10.26
CA THR A 130 -19.11 -7.14 9.79
C THR A 130 -18.10 -8.23 10.11
N ILE A 131 -16.80 -8.01 9.84
CA ILE A 131 -15.75 -9.00 10.17
C ILE A 131 -15.69 -9.28 11.67
N ALA A 132 -15.83 -8.26 12.52
CA ALA A 132 -15.78 -8.45 13.96
C ALA A 132 -16.99 -9.27 14.45
N GLU A 133 -18.18 -8.98 13.93
CA GLU A 133 -19.44 -9.60 14.37
C GLU A 133 -19.66 -10.99 13.80
N GLN A 134 -19.30 -11.20 12.54
CA GLN A 134 -19.62 -12.42 11.79
C GLN A 134 -18.37 -13.25 11.46
N GLY A 135 -17.17 -12.68 11.55
CA GLY A 135 -15.94 -13.40 11.26
C GLY A 135 -15.66 -14.50 12.29
N ILE A 136 -14.96 -15.54 11.84
CA ILE A 136 -14.58 -16.70 12.65
C ILE A 136 -13.07 -16.68 12.86
N ALA A 137 -12.63 -16.61 14.11
CA ALA A 137 -11.23 -16.69 14.46
C ALA A 137 -10.72 -18.12 14.27
N LEU A 138 -9.88 -18.31 13.24
CA LEU A 138 -9.12 -19.55 13.01
C LEU A 138 -7.93 -19.66 13.97
N TYR A 139 -7.40 -18.51 14.38
CA TYR A 139 -6.37 -18.39 15.40
C TYR A 139 -6.55 -17.07 16.15
N GLN A 140 -6.38 -17.07 17.47
CA GLN A 140 -6.35 -15.87 18.28
C GLN A 140 -5.34 -16.03 19.42
N MET A 141 -4.45 -15.06 19.56
CA MET A 141 -3.51 -15.01 20.68
C MET A 141 -4.27 -14.89 22.00
N GLU A 142 -3.86 -15.67 23.00
CA GLU A 142 -4.48 -15.68 24.32
C GLU A 142 -4.52 -14.27 24.95
N GLY A 143 -5.65 -13.92 25.55
CA GLY A 143 -5.88 -12.62 26.19
C GLY A 143 -6.10 -11.45 25.23
N LEU A 144 -5.94 -11.62 23.91
CA LEU A 144 -6.20 -10.55 22.94
C LEU A 144 -7.70 -10.24 22.87
N ARG A 145 -8.04 -8.95 22.94
CA ARG A 145 -9.41 -8.46 22.72
C ARG A 145 -9.43 -7.37 21.66
N VAL A 146 -10.43 -7.42 20.79
CA VAL A 146 -10.72 -6.33 19.84
C VAL A 146 -11.71 -5.35 20.45
N LYS A 147 -11.67 -4.09 20.02
CA LYS A 147 -12.62 -3.07 20.48
C LYS A 147 -14.05 -3.43 20.10
N GLU A 148 -15.01 -3.01 20.91
CA GLU A 148 -16.42 -3.13 20.54
C GLU A 148 -16.71 -2.26 19.30
N PRO A 149 -17.40 -2.80 18.28
CA PRO A 149 -17.74 -2.07 17.08
C PRO A 149 -18.74 -0.96 17.40
N ARG A 150 -18.52 0.21 16.77
CA ARG A 150 -19.53 1.25 16.67
C ARG A 150 -20.33 1.03 15.40
N HIS A 151 -21.65 0.96 15.48
CA HIS A 151 -22.47 1.00 14.27
C HIS A 151 -22.64 2.44 13.78
N LEU A 152 -22.18 2.72 12.56
CA LEU A 152 -22.43 4.01 11.93
C LEU A 152 -23.93 4.18 11.62
N PRO A 153 -24.55 5.31 12.01
CA PRO A 153 -25.93 5.61 11.63
C PRO A 153 -26.08 5.61 10.10
N ALA A 154 -27.22 5.13 9.59
CA ALA A 154 -27.50 5.01 8.16
C ALA A 154 -27.24 6.33 7.39
N ARG A 155 -27.63 7.47 7.97
CA ARG A 155 -27.37 8.81 7.40
C ARG A 155 -25.88 9.12 7.26
N GLU A 156 -25.07 8.78 8.26
CA GLU A 156 -23.63 9.03 8.21
C GLU A 156 -22.94 8.10 7.21
N ARG A 157 -23.35 6.82 7.17
CA ARG A 157 -22.92 5.87 6.14
C ARG A 157 -23.22 6.39 4.73
N ALA A 158 -24.43 6.90 4.53
CA ALA A 158 -24.85 7.46 3.25
C ALA A 158 -23.96 8.62 2.80
N ILE A 159 -23.75 9.61 3.69
CA ILE A 159 -22.92 10.78 3.41
C ILE A 159 -21.48 10.36 3.05
N ARG A 160 -20.87 9.48 3.84
CA ARG A 160 -19.50 8.99 3.57
C ARG A 160 -19.42 8.21 2.26
N GLY A 161 -20.40 7.35 2.01
CA GLY A 161 -20.46 6.53 0.80
C GLY A 161 -20.58 7.37 -0.47
N VAL A 162 -21.42 8.40 -0.45
CA VAL A 162 -21.56 9.37 -1.56
C VAL A 162 -20.25 10.13 -1.80
N ALA A 163 -19.56 10.57 -0.74
CA ALA A 163 -18.29 11.27 -0.89
C ALA A 163 -17.20 10.41 -1.56
N GLU A 164 -17.09 9.13 -1.17
CA GLU A 164 -16.17 8.20 -1.84
C GLU A 164 -16.63 7.88 -3.26
N PHE A 165 -17.93 7.78 -3.53
CA PHE A 165 -18.46 7.53 -4.87
C PHE A 165 -17.98 8.61 -5.83
N ILE A 166 -18.26 9.88 -5.49
CA ILE A 166 -17.86 11.04 -6.29
C ILE A 166 -16.35 11.00 -6.54
N ARG A 167 -15.55 10.84 -5.48
CA ARG A 167 -14.08 10.82 -5.57
C ARG A 167 -13.54 9.77 -6.54
N TRP A 168 -14.04 8.53 -6.48
CA TRP A 168 -13.50 7.41 -7.26
C TRP A 168 -14.13 7.33 -8.65
N HIS A 169 -15.44 7.55 -8.76
CA HIS A 169 -16.17 7.47 -10.03
C HIS A 169 -15.80 8.60 -10.99
N GLU A 170 -15.60 9.83 -10.48
CA GLU A 170 -15.10 10.95 -11.30
C GLU A 170 -13.69 10.65 -11.85
N ARG A 171 -12.80 10.08 -11.02
CA ARG A 171 -11.47 9.66 -11.47
C ARG A 171 -11.53 8.57 -12.53
N GLY A 172 -12.39 7.56 -12.34
CA GLY A 172 -12.63 6.51 -13.33
C GLY A 172 -13.10 7.08 -14.68
N THR A 173 -14.00 8.07 -14.64
CA THR A 173 -14.47 8.80 -15.83
C THR A 173 -13.33 9.57 -16.50
N GLY A 174 -12.45 10.21 -15.73
CA GLY A 174 -11.24 10.85 -16.26
C GLY A 174 -10.29 9.87 -16.97
N PHE A 175 -10.07 8.68 -16.41
CA PHE A 175 -9.28 7.63 -17.06
C PHE A 175 -9.95 7.09 -18.33
N LEU A 176 -11.27 6.95 -18.34
CA LEU A 176 -12.02 6.54 -19.54
C LEU A 176 -11.87 7.57 -20.67
N ALA A 177 -11.97 8.86 -20.35
CA ALA A 177 -11.69 9.93 -21.31
C ALA A 177 -10.23 9.91 -21.80
N GLY A 178 -9.27 9.67 -20.91
CA GLY A 178 -7.86 9.47 -21.25
C GLY A 178 -7.65 8.29 -22.20
N ALA A 179 -8.37 7.18 -21.98
CA ALA A 179 -8.32 6.04 -22.88
C ALA A 179 -8.80 6.42 -24.29
N ALA A 180 -9.93 7.14 -24.39
CA ALA A 180 -10.48 7.57 -25.67
C ALA A 180 -9.50 8.49 -26.43
N PHE A 181 -8.79 9.36 -25.72
CA PHE A 181 -7.74 10.19 -26.29
C PHE A 181 -6.60 9.36 -26.91
N TYR A 182 -6.06 8.37 -26.20
CA TYR A 182 -4.99 7.52 -26.75
C TYR A 182 -5.47 6.64 -27.90
N ARG A 183 -6.71 6.14 -27.83
CA ARG A 183 -7.34 5.43 -28.95
C ARG A 183 -7.36 6.29 -30.22
N ASN A 184 -7.79 7.55 -30.10
CA ASN A 184 -7.87 8.47 -31.25
C ASN A 184 -6.50 8.84 -31.83
N ARG A 185 -5.43 8.73 -31.03
CA ARG A 185 -4.03 8.88 -31.50
C ARG A 185 -3.43 7.60 -32.09
N GLY A 186 -4.16 6.49 -32.08
CA GLY A 186 -3.66 5.18 -32.52
C GLY A 186 -2.78 4.46 -31.49
N ASP A 187 -2.63 4.99 -30.28
CA ASP A 187 -1.87 4.35 -29.19
C ASP A 187 -2.74 3.36 -28.42
N MET A 188 -2.95 2.19 -29.02
CA MET A 188 -3.78 1.14 -28.43
C MET A 188 -3.25 0.59 -27.09
N PRO A 189 -1.93 0.36 -26.90
CA PRO A 189 -1.40 -0.05 -25.60
C PRO A 189 -1.71 0.95 -24.49
N MET A 190 -1.51 2.25 -24.74
CA MET A 190 -1.81 3.27 -23.74
C MET A 190 -3.32 3.43 -23.50
N ALA A 191 -4.14 3.30 -24.54
CA ALA A 191 -5.59 3.27 -24.38
C ALA A 191 -6.04 2.11 -23.48
N ALA A 192 -5.48 0.91 -23.67
CA ALA A 192 -5.77 -0.24 -22.82
C ALA A 192 -5.29 -0.05 -21.38
N LEU A 193 -4.14 0.60 -21.16
CA LEU A 193 -3.67 0.96 -19.83
C LEU A 193 -4.62 1.93 -19.12
N MET A 194 -5.11 2.95 -19.82
CA MET A 194 -6.09 3.88 -19.27
C MET A 194 -7.43 3.21 -19.00
N LEU A 195 -7.89 2.28 -19.85
CA LEU A 195 -9.08 1.46 -19.57
C LEU A 195 -8.91 0.59 -18.32
N HIS A 196 -7.72 0.02 -18.10
CA HIS A 196 -7.43 -0.70 -16.86
C HIS A 196 -7.64 0.21 -15.64
N GLN A 197 -7.06 1.42 -15.67
CA GLN A 197 -7.20 2.39 -14.59
C GLN A 197 -8.67 2.82 -14.38
N ALA A 198 -9.43 2.99 -15.47
CA ALA A 198 -10.86 3.26 -15.38
C ALA A 198 -11.61 2.12 -14.67
N CYS A 199 -11.37 0.86 -15.06
CA CYS A 199 -11.96 -0.31 -14.39
C CYS A 199 -11.64 -0.35 -12.89
N GLU A 200 -10.37 -0.17 -12.54
CA GLU A 200 -9.90 -0.15 -11.15
C GLU A 200 -10.69 0.87 -10.34
N HIS A 201 -10.85 2.09 -10.86
CA HIS A 201 -11.55 3.17 -10.16
C HIS A 201 -13.06 2.95 -10.05
N PHE A 202 -13.72 2.34 -11.04
CA PHE A 202 -15.14 2.01 -10.94
C PHE A 202 -15.42 0.87 -9.94
N TYR A 203 -14.54 -0.12 -9.84
CA TYR A 203 -14.66 -1.12 -8.77
C TYR A 203 -14.39 -0.51 -7.40
N LEU A 204 -13.35 0.35 -7.29
CA LEU A 204 -13.05 1.06 -6.05
C LEU A 204 -14.18 2.00 -5.63
N SER A 205 -14.90 2.64 -6.56
CA SER A 205 -16.05 3.46 -6.20
C SER A 205 -17.14 2.64 -5.52
N VAL A 206 -17.43 1.43 -6.00
CA VAL A 206 -18.41 0.55 -5.33
C VAL A 206 -17.91 0.13 -3.95
N LEU A 207 -16.67 -0.38 -3.86
CA LEU A 207 -16.09 -0.90 -2.63
C LEU A 207 -16.03 0.17 -1.52
N TRP A 208 -15.50 1.34 -1.83
CA TRP A 208 -15.38 2.45 -0.89
C TRP A 208 -16.73 3.09 -0.57
N SER A 209 -17.71 3.08 -1.47
CA SER A 209 -19.02 3.67 -1.18
C SER A 209 -19.90 2.80 -0.29
N ILE A 210 -19.86 1.48 -0.48
CA ILE A 210 -20.74 0.55 0.23
C ILE A 210 -20.11 0.08 1.54
N SER A 211 -18.85 -0.37 1.48
CA SER A 211 -18.18 -1.01 2.62
C SER A 211 -17.25 -0.07 3.40
N LEU A 212 -17.02 1.14 2.86
CA LEU A 212 -16.03 2.12 3.36
C LEU A 212 -14.61 1.54 3.53
N GLN A 213 -14.29 0.50 2.77
CA GLN A 213 -12.97 -0.14 2.71
C GLN A 213 -12.76 -0.75 1.32
N ALA A 214 -11.52 -0.83 0.87
CA ALA A 214 -11.17 -1.62 -0.30
C ALA A 214 -9.84 -2.36 -0.08
N PRO A 215 -9.61 -3.49 -0.77
CA PRO A 215 -8.32 -4.17 -0.77
C PRO A 215 -7.21 -3.24 -1.30
N ARG A 216 -6.00 -3.35 -0.73
CA ARG A 216 -4.81 -2.64 -1.23
C ARG A 216 -4.15 -3.44 -2.35
N THR A 217 -4.78 -3.45 -3.52
CA THR A 217 -4.34 -4.21 -4.69
C THR A 217 -4.64 -3.45 -5.97
N HIS A 218 -3.84 -3.67 -7.01
CA HIS A 218 -4.13 -3.20 -8.38
C HIS A 218 -4.60 -4.37 -9.27
N ALA A 219 -4.79 -5.56 -8.70
CA ALA A 219 -5.26 -6.71 -9.45
C ALA A 219 -6.76 -6.55 -9.76
N LEU A 220 -7.09 -6.32 -11.04
CA LEU A 220 -8.50 -6.18 -11.45
C LEU A 220 -9.34 -7.40 -11.11
N ASP A 221 -8.78 -8.62 -11.15
CA ASP A 221 -9.52 -9.83 -10.81
C ASP A 221 -10.01 -9.77 -9.35
N GLU A 222 -9.15 -9.33 -8.42
CA GLU A 222 -9.48 -9.22 -6.99
C GLU A 222 -10.48 -8.09 -6.72
N LEU A 223 -10.29 -6.92 -7.36
CA LEU A 223 -11.21 -5.78 -7.20
C LEU A 223 -12.59 -6.10 -7.77
N ARG A 224 -12.62 -6.76 -8.93
CA ARG A 224 -13.84 -7.23 -9.59
C ARG A 224 -14.58 -8.23 -8.70
N GLU A 225 -13.89 -9.26 -8.23
CA GLU A 225 -14.45 -10.29 -7.34
C GLU A 225 -15.00 -9.66 -6.04
N ALA A 226 -14.29 -8.70 -5.46
CA ALA A 226 -14.75 -8.01 -4.26
C ALA A 226 -15.99 -7.15 -4.51
N ALA A 227 -16.05 -6.43 -5.64
CA ALA A 227 -17.18 -5.58 -5.97
C ALA A 227 -18.42 -6.38 -6.39
N GLU A 228 -18.25 -7.42 -7.22
CA GLU A 228 -19.33 -8.34 -7.64
C GLU A 228 -19.96 -9.07 -6.43
N ALA A 229 -19.19 -9.29 -5.35
CA ALA A 229 -19.73 -9.84 -4.10
C ALA A 229 -20.61 -8.85 -3.31
N LEU A 230 -20.43 -7.54 -3.50
CA LEU A 230 -21.32 -6.51 -2.93
C LEU A 230 -22.56 -6.29 -3.80
N ASP A 231 -22.39 -6.33 -5.12
CA ASP A 231 -23.49 -6.19 -6.08
C ASP A 231 -23.30 -7.15 -7.28
N PRO A 232 -24.07 -8.26 -7.35
CA PRO A 232 -23.98 -9.22 -8.43
C PRO A 232 -24.33 -8.67 -9.83
N HIS A 233 -25.04 -7.55 -9.94
CA HIS A 233 -25.37 -6.96 -11.25
C HIS A 233 -24.13 -6.43 -11.98
N LEU A 234 -23.03 -6.18 -11.26
CA LEU A 234 -21.73 -5.84 -11.83
C LEU A 234 -21.16 -6.95 -12.72
N CYS A 235 -21.54 -8.22 -12.50
CA CYS A 235 -21.12 -9.34 -13.36
C CYS A 235 -21.47 -9.11 -14.83
N SER A 236 -22.60 -8.43 -15.08
CA SER A 236 -23.06 -8.11 -16.43
C SER A 236 -22.07 -7.23 -17.19
N ALA A 237 -21.17 -6.50 -16.51
CA ALA A 237 -20.18 -5.60 -17.09
C ALA A 237 -19.09 -6.34 -17.90
N TRP A 238 -18.82 -7.61 -17.60
CA TRP A 238 -17.81 -8.40 -18.30
C TRP A 238 -18.27 -9.85 -18.44
N PRO A 239 -19.07 -10.17 -19.47
CA PRO A 239 -19.47 -11.54 -19.76
C PRO A 239 -18.24 -12.43 -20.03
N ARG A 240 -18.40 -13.74 -19.81
CA ARG A 240 -17.29 -14.71 -19.85
C ARG A 240 -17.62 -15.90 -20.75
N ASP A 241 -18.64 -15.80 -21.59
CA ASP A 241 -19.21 -16.91 -22.34
C ASP A 241 -18.29 -17.26 -23.53
N SER A 242 -17.79 -16.26 -24.24
CA SER A 242 -16.94 -16.47 -25.41
C SER A 242 -15.44 -16.34 -25.11
N ARG A 243 -14.62 -17.03 -25.91
CA ARG A 243 -13.15 -16.89 -25.87
C ARG A 243 -12.70 -15.46 -26.15
N PHE A 244 -13.43 -14.75 -27.02
CA PHE A 244 -13.13 -13.35 -27.35
C PHE A 244 -13.27 -12.45 -26.13
N GLU A 245 -14.36 -12.58 -25.37
CA GLU A 245 -14.62 -11.78 -24.17
C GLU A 245 -13.54 -11.98 -23.11
N ARG A 246 -13.20 -13.25 -22.82
CA ARG A 246 -12.13 -13.60 -21.88
C ARG A 246 -10.78 -13.05 -22.32
N ARG A 247 -10.49 -13.08 -23.63
CA ARG A 247 -9.24 -12.55 -24.20
C ARG A 247 -9.17 -11.03 -24.08
N ALA A 248 -10.22 -10.32 -24.46
CA ALA A 248 -10.28 -8.86 -24.40
C ALA A 248 -10.12 -8.34 -22.96
N PHE A 249 -10.86 -8.90 -21.99
CA PHE A 249 -10.66 -8.57 -20.58
C PHE A 249 -9.24 -8.90 -20.12
N GLY A 250 -8.70 -10.05 -20.53
CA GLY A 250 -7.31 -10.42 -20.27
C GLY A 250 -6.29 -9.41 -20.81
N CYS A 251 -6.54 -8.80 -21.96
CA CYS A 251 -5.69 -7.74 -22.51
C CYS A 251 -5.74 -6.47 -21.64
N ILE A 252 -6.92 -6.04 -21.20
CA ILE A 252 -7.06 -4.87 -20.28
C ILE A 252 -6.37 -5.15 -18.94
N ARG A 253 -6.57 -6.33 -18.38
CA ARG A 253 -5.92 -6.76 -17.13
C ARG A 253 -4.40 -6.70 -17.21
N ARG A 254 -3.80 -7.24 -18.27
CA ARG A 254 -2.34 -7.26 -18.43
C ARG A 254 -1.74 -5.89 -18.77
N ALA A 255 -2.53 -4.96 -19.34
CA ALA A 255 -2.06 -3.65 -19.77
C ALA A 255 -1.33 -2.87 -18.67
N TYR A 256 -1.77 -2.97 -17.41
CA TYR A 256 -1.11 -2.30 -16.28
C TYR A 256 0.39 -2.58 -16.17
N VAL A 257 0.79 -3.84 -16.39
CA VAL A 257 2.19 -4.25 -16.33
C VAL A 257 2.83 -4.17 -17.71
N GLU A 258 2.15 -4.69 -18.73
CA GLU A 258 2.78 -4.96 -20.02
C GLU A 258 2.81 -3.73 -20.95
N ALA A 259 1.81 -2.84 -20.92
CA ALA A 259 1.73 -1.75 -21.89
C ALA A 259 2.85 -0.71 -21.75
N ARG A 260 3.45 -0.60 -20.55
CA ARG A 260 4.52 0.36 -20.25
C ARG A 260 5.93 -0.15 -20.58
N TYR A 261 6.15 -1.45 -20.45
CA TYR A 261 7.49 -2.05 -20.51
C TYR A 261 7.64 -3.08 -21.63
N GLY A 262 6.53 -3.62 -22.14
CA GLY A 262 6.52 -4.73 -23.09
C GLY A 262 6.56 -4.27 -24.53
N ARG A 263 7.60 -4.70 -25.27
CA ARG A 263 7.62 -4.60 -26.75
C ARG A 263 6.62 -5.54 -27.43
N SER A 264 6.00 -6.45 -26.66
CA SER A 264 5.14 -7.54 -27.14
C SER A 264 3.66 -7.37 -26.81
N TYR A 265 3.26 -6.34 -26.06
CA TYR A 265 1.84 -6.13 -25.75
C TYR A 265 1.06 -5.85 -27.03
N ARG A 266 0.01 -6.63 -27.28
CA ARG A 266 -0.90 -6.43 -28.42
C ARG A 266 -2.35 -6.58 -27.98
N ILE A 267 -3.16 -5.65 -28.44
CA ILE A 267 -4.62 -5.69 -28.38
C ILE A 267 -5.13 -5.29 -29.77
N SER A 268 -6.12 -6.01 -30.30
CA SER A 268 -6.72 -5.67 -31.59
C SER A 268 -7.70 -4.49 -31.46
N GLY A 269 -8.00 -3.83 -32.58
CA GLY A 269 -8.99 -2.75 -32.61
C GLY A 269 -10.37 -3.20 -32.14
N ASP A 270 -10.77 -4.43 -32.48
CA ASP A 270 -12.05 -5.02 -32.07
C ASP A 270 -12.09 -5.30 -30.56
N GLU A 271 -11.02 -5.90 -30.02
CA GLU A 271 -10.90 -6.16 -28.57
C GLU A 271 -10.91 -4.85 -27.76
N LEU A 272 -10.20 -3.83 -28.25
CA LEU A 272 -10.17 -2.52 -27.59
C LEU A 272 -11.54 -1.84 -27.66
N SER A 273 -12.18 -1.83 -28.83
CA SER A 273 -13.49 -1.21 -29.03
C SER A 273 -14.57 -1.88 -28.18
N TRP A 274 -14.54 -3.22 -28.11
CA TRP A 274 -15.41 -3.97 -27.23
C TRP A 274 -15.15 -3.64 -25.76
N ALA A 275 -13.88 -3.58 -25.34
CA ALA A 275 -13.52 -3.21 -23.97
C ALA A 275 -14.01 -1.81 -23.57
N PHE A 276 -13.99 -0.81 -24.47
CA PHE A 276 -14.58 0.51 -24.21
C PHE A 276 -16.05 0.40 -23.83
N ALA A 277 -16.86 -0.27 -24.67
CA ALA A 277 -18.28 -0.44 -24.40
C ALA A 277 -18.52 -1.18 -23.07
N ARG A 278 -17.66 -2.14 -22.72
CA ARG A 278 -17.74 -2.84 -21.43
C ARG A 278 -17.43 -1.96 -20.23
N VAL A 279 -16.45 -1.06 -20.35
CA VAL A 279 -16.09 -0.12 -19.29
C VAL A 279 -17.15 0.96 -19.09
N GLU A 280 -17.83 1.40 -20.16
CA GLU A 280 -18.99 2.29 -20.05
C GLU A 280 -20.13 1.62 -19.27
N ILE A 281 -20.45 0.36 -19.61
CA ILE A 281 -21.43 -0.43 -18.85
C ILE A 281 -21.00 -0.59 -17.38
N LEU A 282 -19.70 -0.84 -17.12
CA LEU A 282 -19.19 -0.92 -15.75
C LEU A 282 -19.39 0.40 -14.99
N ALA A 283 -19.13 1.54 -15.62
CA ALA A 283 -19.30 2.86 -15.02
C ALA A 283 -20.76 3.11 -14.62
N GLU A 284 -21.70 2.76 -15.49
CA GLU A 284 -23.14 2.86 -15.23
C GLU A 284 -23.59 1.91 -14.12
N ARG A 285 -23.17 0.64 -14.19
CA ARG A 285 -23.52 -0.36 -13.17
C ARG A 285 -22.95 -0.02 -11.81
N ALA A 286 -21.74 0.53 -11.74
CA ALA A 286 -21.16 1.03 -10.50
C ALA A 286 -21.99 2.17 -9.89
N ALA A 287 -22.51 3.08 -10.73
CA ALA A 287 -23.39 4.14 -10.27
C ALA A 287 -24.74 3.60 -9.76
N CYS A 288 -25.36 2.66 -10.49
CA CYS A 288 -26.58 1.99 -10.05
C CYS A 288 -26.40 1.26 -8.71
N ALA A 289 -25.34 0.44 -8.58
CA ALA A 289 -25.05 -0.32 -7.37
C ALA A 289 -24.95 0.59 -6.13
N VAL A 290 -24.27 1.74 -6.28
CA VAL A 290 -24.17 2.70 -5.18
C VAL A 290 -25.52 3.38 -4.93
N ALA A 291 -26.26 3.79 -5.96
CA ALA A 291 -27.57 4.42 -5.80
C ALA A 291 -28.57 3.49 -5.09
N ASP A 292 -28.63 2.22 -5.47
CA ASP A 292 -29.50 1.21 -4.87
C ASP A 292 -29.11 0.96 -3.41
N HIS A 293 -27.81 0.91 -3.11
CA HIS A 293 -27.34 0.84 -1.72
C HIS A 293 -27.77 2.07 -0.91
N GLN A 294 -27.64 3.29 -1.46
CA GLN A 294 -28.08 4.51 -0.79
C GLN A 294 -29.60 4.50 -0.51
N ALA A 295 -30.40 4.03 -1.46
CA ALA A 295 -31.85 3.90 -1.27
C ALA A 295 -32.19 2.93 -0.12
N SER A 296 -31.52 1.77 -0.06
CA SER A 296 -31.71 0.78 1.02
C SER A 296 -31.39 1.33 2.42
N LEU A 297 -30.40 2.23 2.53
CA LEU A 297 -30.06 2.90 3.78
C LEU A 297 -31.11 3.93 4.19
N GLY A 298 -31.83 4.52 3.23
CA GLY A 298 -32.93 5.45 3.46
C GLY A 298 -34.20 4.77 3.96
N GLU A 299 -34.58 3.63 3.38
CA GLU A 299 -35.74 2.84 3.78
C GLU A 299 -35.63 2.26 5.19
N SER A 300 -34.40 2.04 5.66
CA SER A 300 -34.11 1.53 7.01
C SER A 300 -34.35 2.57 8.12
N GLN A 301 -34.72 3.82 7.80
CA GLN A 301 -35.15 4.79 8.80
C GLN A 301 -36.63 4.58 9.13
N PRO A 302 -37.01 4.36 10.41
CA PRO A 302 -38.41 4.48 10.80
C PRO A 302 -38.87 5.89 10.44
N ALA A 303 -39.98 5.99 9.69
CA ALA A 303 -40.64 7.27 9.48
C ALA A 303 -40.80 7.95 10.86
N PRO A 304 -40.49 9.24 11.02
CA PRO A 304 -40.73 9.92 12.27
C PRO A 304 -42.23 9.83 12.55
N MET A 305 -42.62 8.90 13.43
CA MET A 305 -43.98 8.82 13.92
C MET A 305 -44.23 10.10 14.69
N LEU A 306 -44.92 11.05 14.06
CA LEU A 306 -45.53 12.15 14.78
C LEU A 306 -46.42 11.51 15.84
N PRO A 307 -46.22 11.78 17.14
CA PRO A 307 -47.13 11.29 18.14
C PRO A 307 -48.55 11.76 17.79
N PRO A 308 -49.58 10.92 17.91
CA PRO A 308 -50.95 11.37 17.71
C PRO A 308 -51.21 12.59 18.61
N PRO A 309 -51.91 13.62 18.12
CA PRO A 309 -52.14 14.84 18.90
C PRO A 309 -52.77 14.47 20.24
N ALA A 310 -52.09 14.81 21.33
CA ALA A 310 -52.56 14.59 22.68
C ALA A 310 -53.68 15.59 22.99
N GLY A 311 -54.92 15.21 22.63
CA GLY A 311 -56.14 15.89 23.08
C GLY A 311 -57.08 16.30 21.95
N PRO A 312 -58.38 16.46 22.25
CA PRO A 312 -59.35 16.95 21.29
C PRO A 312 -58.93 18.36 20.84
N THR A 313 -58.65 18.49 19.54
CA THR A 313 -58.38 19.78 18.92
C THR A 313 -59.66 20.59 18.96
N THR A 314 -59.80 21.48 19.94
CA THR A 314 -60.83 22.51 19.92
C THR A 314 -60.55 23.37 18.70
N ALA A 315 -61.37 23.22 17.66
CA ALA A 315 -61.28 24.04 16.45
C ALA A 315 -61.54 25.50 16.85
N ILE A 316 -60.47 26.28 16.98
CA ILE A 316 -60.58 27.74 17.03
C ILE A 316 -60.93 28.18 15.61
N ALA A 317 -62.21 28.45 15.40
CA ALA A 317 -62.70 29.07 14.17
C ALA A 317 -62.10 30.47 14.05
N LEU A 318 -61.06 30.62 13.24
CA LEU A 318 -60.58 31.93 12.79
C LEU A 318 -61.57 32.48 11.77
N SER A 319 -62.53 33.25 12.26
CA SER A 319 -63.40 34.10 11.46
C SER A 319 -62.64 35.37 11.05
N GLN A 320 -62.15 35.42 9.80
CA GLN A 320 -62.27 36.55 8.86
C GLN A 320 -61.48 36.30 7.56
N PRO A 321 -61.99 36.71 6.39
CA PRO A 321 -61.35 36.44 5.10
C PRO A 321 -60.27 37.50 4.81
N ALA A 322 -59.00 37.11 4.85
CA ALA A 322 -57.92 37.96 4.35
C ALA A 322 -57.95 37.96 2.81
N ARG A 323 -58.22 39.15 2.26
CA ARG A 323 -58.24 39.48 0.83
C ARG A 323 -56.95 39.08 0.12
N ARG A 324 -57.09 38.58 -1.11
CA ARG A 324 -56.02 38.50 -2.13
C ARG A 324 -55.38 39.87 -2.32
N ALA A 325 -54.05 39.95 -2.24
CA ALA A 325 -53.27 41.06 -2.76
C ALA A 325 -52.07 40.54 -3.57
N ASN A 326 -51.90 41.15 -4.73
CA ASN A 326 -51.05 40.73 -5.84
C ASN A 326 -49.55 40.98 -5.63
N MET A 327 -48.81 40.18 -6.38
CA MET A 327 -47.43 40.38 -6.85
C MET A 327 -47.06 41.82 -7.26
N LEU A 328 -45.75 42.07 -7.12
CA LEU A 328 -44.89 43.11 -7.73
C LEU A 328 -44.80 44.48 -7.04
N GLN A 329 -43.54 44.85 -6.79
CA GLN A 329 -42.91 46.18 -6.63
C GLN A 329 -42.44 46.58 -5.22
N ARG A 330 -41.10 46.58 -5.07
CA ARG A 330 -40.26 47.63 -4.42
C ARG A 330 -38.78 47.22 -4.57
N THR A 331 -38.14 47.51 -5.71
CA THR A 331 -37.28 48.69 -6.02
C THR A 331 -36.01 48.86 -5.19
N TRP A 332 -34.89 48.45 -5.80
CA TRP A 332 -33.69 49.24 -6.18
C TRP A 332 -33.06 50.30 -5.26
N ARG A 333 -31.71 50.20 -5.21
CA ARG A 333 -30.65 51.16 -4.83
C ARG A 333 -30.34 51.28 -3.32
N ILE A 334 -29.19 50.74 -2.92
CA ILE A 334 -27.94 51.50 -2.71
C ILE A 334 -26.77 50.60 -3.18
N VAL A 335 -26.17 50.97 -4.31
CA VAL A 335 -24.81 50.56 -4.69
C VAL A 335 -23.95 51.80 -4.53
N ARG A 336 -22.94 51.72 -3.66
CA ARG A 336 -21.58 52.30 -3.77
C ARG A 336 -20.99 52.50 -2.38
N ARG A 337 -20.11 51.58 -1.98
CA ARG A 337 -18.75 51.88 -1.51
C ARG A 337 -17.95 50.59 -1.55
N ALA A 338 -17.04 50.51 -2.50
CA ALA A 338 -15.99 49.52 -2.59
C ALA A 338 -14.76 50.05 -1.84
N ALA A 339 -14.20 49.23 -0.95
CA ALA A 339 -12.77 49.10 -0.63
C ALA A 339 -12.59 47.97 0.40
N PRO A 340 -11.45 47.26 0.41
CA PRO A 340 -11.40 45.82 0.71
C PRO A 340 -11.18 45.51 2.21
N SER A 341 -11.75 44.41 2.68
CA SER A 341 -11.51 43.85 4.00
C SER A 341 -10.12 43.22 4.08
N GLN A 342 -9.29 43.74 4.97
CA GLN A 342 -8.03 43.13 5.40
C GLN A 342 -8.28 41.70 5.92
N GLY A 343 -7.42 40.77 5.49
CA GLY A 343 -7.43 39.40 5.94
C GLY A 343 -7.11 39.30 7.43
N GLN A 344 -8.06 38.78 8.20
CA GLN A 344 -7.84 38.28 9.55
C GLN A 344 -7.65 36.77 9.48
N TRP A 345 -6.40 36.33 9.63
CA TRP A 345 -6.04 34.94 9.87
C TRP A 345 -6.31 34.62 11.34
N ASN A 346 -7.26 33.72 11.61
CA ASN A 346 -7.40 33.08 12.92
C ASN A 346 -6.46 31.86 13.00
N PRO A 347 -5.49 31.81 13.94
CA PRO A 347 -4.69 30.63 14.18
C PRO A 347 -5.39 29.72 15.20
N ILE A 348 -5.82 28.53 14.76
CA ILE A 348 -6.32 27.46 15.65
C ILE A 348 -5.31 26.32 15.65
N ILE A 349 -4.24 26.43 16.43
CA ILE A 349 -3.48 25.29 16.97
C ILE A 349 -2.91 25.68 18.35
N PRO A 350 -3.37 25.08 19.46
CA PRO A 350 -2.66 25.19 20.73
C PRO A 350 -1.52 24.15 20.79
N ILE A 351 -0.29 24.65 20.79
CA ILE A 351 0.93 23.89 21.08
C ILE A 351 0.93 23.55 22.57
N ARG A 352 0.80 22.27 22.93
CA ARG A 352 1.06 21.78 24.29
C ARG A 352 2.56 21.90 24.59
N ARG A 353 2.94 22.86 25.45
CA ARG A 353 4.23 22.92 26.11
C ARG A 353 4.33 21.79 27.15
N PHE A 354 5.37 20.98 27.02
CA PHE A 354 5.76 19.99 28.02
C PHE A 354 6.22 20.71 29.30
N TRP A 355 5.63 20.32 30.43
CA TRP A 355 6.03 20.78 31.76
C TRP A 355 7.32 20.07 32.19
N ARG A 356 8.36 20.85 32.52
CA ARG A 356 9.53 20.44 33.30
C ARG A 356 9.11 20.47 34.78
N SER A 357 9.24 19.35 35.50
CA SER A 357 9.05 19.31 36.95
C SER A 357 10.41 19.40 37.65
N ASP A 358 10.60 20.41 38.51
CA ASP A 358 11.77 20.63 39.38
C ASP A 358 11.92 19.59 40.53
N ARG A 359 11.50 18.35 40.34
CA ARG A 359 11.64 17.26 41.34
C ARG A 359 12.80 16.30 41.08
N PHE A 360 13.60 16.53 40.04
CA PHE A 360 14.74 15.64 39.71
C PHE A 360 16.10 16.18 40.19
N MET A 361 16.16 17.40 40.75
CA MET A 361 17.39 18.02 41.24
C MET A 361 17.62 17.86 42.76
N GLY A 362 16.72 17.20 43.50
CA GLY A 362 16.93 16.92 44.93
C GLY A 362 17.61 15.58 45.23
N TRP A 363 17.73 14.69 44.24
CA TRP A 363 18.31 13.35 44.42
C TRP A 363 19.82 13.28 44.17
N VAL A 364 20.41 14.36 43.65
CA VAL A 364 21.84 14.43 43.30
C VAL A 364 22.70 14.93 44.47
N ASP A 365 22.10 15.57 45.49
CA ASP A 365 22.84 16.20 46.59
C ASP A 365 23.21 15.27 47.76
N HIS A 366 22.90 13.98 47.67
CA HIS A 366 23.19 13.01 48.74
C HIS A 366 24.00 11.77 48.32
N LEU A 367 24.63 11.80 47.15
CA LEU A 367 25.56 10.75 46.74
C LEU A 367 26.98 11.10 47.21
N PRO A 368 27.59 10.34 48.15
CA PRO A 368 28.94 10.63 48.63
C PRO A 368 29.93 10.50 47.48
N LEU A 369 30.84 11.48 47.36
CA LEU A 369 31.83 11.62 46.29
C LEU A 369 32.64 10.33 46.01
N ALA A 370 32.77 9.47 47.02
CA ALA A 370 33.42 8.16 46.93
C ALA A 370 32.74 7.19 45.93
N ILE A 371 31.41 7.24 45.78
CA ILE A 371 30.66 6.36 44.87
C ILE A 371 30.84 6.82 43.41
N VAL A 372 30.90 8.14 43.18
CA VAL A 372 31.17 8.70 41.85
C VAL A 372 32.60 8.37 41.42
N CYS A 373 33.58 8.45 42.33
CA CYS A 373 34.97 8.06 42.05
C CYS A 373 35.12 6.55 41.79
N LEU A 374 34.37 5.68 42.49
CA LEU A 374 34.39 4.23 42.26
C LEU A 374 33.79 3.87 40.89
N CYS A 375 32.73 4.55 40.47
CA CYS A 375 32.12 4.37 39.14
C CYS A 375 33.06 4.82 38.00
N PHE A 376 33.82 5.91 38.18
CA PHE A 376 34.83 6.32 37.21
C PHE A 376 36.07 5.39 37.19
N PHE A 377 36.44 4.80 38.33
CA PHE A 377 37.53 3.83 38.40
C PHE A 377 37.16 2.49 37.73
N MET A 378 35.94 1.99 37.93
CA MET A 378 35.43 0.78 37.26
C MET A 378 35.24 0.98 35.75
N ALA A 379 34.77 2.16 35.32
CA ALA A 379 34.69 2.51 33.89
C ALA A 379 36.07 2.66 33.22
N GLY A 380 37.10 3.05 33.98
CA GLY A 380 38.50 3.11 33.52
C GLY A 380 39.19 1.74 33.42
N ALA A 381 38.81 0.78 34.27
CA ALA A 381 39.39 -0.57 34.29
C ALA A 381 38.86 -1.46 33.15
N GLU A 382 37.62 -1.27 32.68
CA GLU A 382 37.12 -1.98 31.49
C GLU A 382 37.73 -1.43 30.18
N ALA A 383 38.06 -0.14 30.14
CA ALA A 383 38.68 0.49 28.98
C ALA A 383 40.13 0.02 28.71
N THR A 384 40.85 -0.45 29.73
CA THR A 384 42.22 -0.98 29.58
C THR A 384 42.25 -2.46 29.20
N LEU A 385 41.29 -3.27 29.65
CA LEU A 385 41.15 -4.68 29.26
C LEU A 385 40.70 -4.86 27.79
N LEU A 386 39.88 -3.95 27.26
CA LEU A 386 39.53 -3.91 25.83
C LEU A 386 40.68 -3.45 24.93
N ARG A 387 41.70 -2.78 25.48
CA ARG A 387 42.85 -2.30 24.70
C ARG A 387 43.92 -3.38 24.46
N VAL A 388 44.08 -4.33 25.37
CA VAL A 388 45.12 -5.39 25.28
C VAL A 388 44.70 -6.54 24.34
N LYS A 389 43.40 -6.81 24.15
CA LYS A 389 42.93 -7.85 23.21
C LYS A 389 42.79 -7.41 21.74
N SER A 390 43.06 -6.15 21.41
CA SER A 390 42.97 -5.63 20.03
C SER A 390 44.30 -5.51 19.28
N ALA A 391 45.42 -5.89 19.92
CA ALA A 391 46.76 -5.70 19.35
C ALA A 391 47.21 -6.87 18.46
N GLN A 392 46.48 -7.13 17.38
CA GLN A 392 47.06 -7.58 16.11
C GLN A 392 46.10 -7.36 14.94
N VAL A 393 45.55 -6.15 14.86
CA VAL A 393 44.97 -5.65 13.62
C VAL A 393 46.08 -4.90 12.90
N VAL A 394 46.56 -5.47 11.79
CA VAL A 394 47.37 -4.73 10.81
C VAL A 394 46.54 -3.53 10.38
N ARG A 395 46.92 -2.33 10.85
CA ARG A 395 46.34 -1.07 10.39
C ARG A 395 46.78 -0.82 8.95
N SER A 396 45.95 -1.13 7.98
CA SER A 396 46.04 -0.53 6.65
C SER A 396 45.48 0.90 6.71
N LYS A 397 46.15 1.83 6.03
CA LYS A 397 45.74 3.24 5.92
C LYS A 397 44.35 3.37 5.27
N PRO A 398 43.55 4.41 5.60
CA PRO A 398 42.31 4.68 4.88
C PRO A 398 42.61 5.00 3.41
N ALA A 399 41.74 4.55 2.51
CA ALA A 399 41.87 4.78 1.07
C ALA A 399 41.78 6.28 0.74
N ASP A 400 42.62 6.72 -0.19
CA ASP A 400 42.70 8.10 -0.68
C ASP A 400 41.40 8.50 -1.38
N LEU A 401 40.84 9.68 -1.06
CA LEU A 401 39.50 10.15 -1.46
C LEU A 401 39.37 10.58 -2.93
N SER A 402 40.31 10.18 -3.78
CA SER A 402 40.38 10.55 -5.20
C SER A 402 40.70 9.35 -6.11
N ALA A 403 40.48 8.12 -5.63
CA ALA A 403 40.73 6.92 -6.43
C ALA A 403 39.77 6.84 -7.62
N VAL A 404 40.31 7.02 -8.83
CA VAL A 404 39.68 6.60 -10.08
C VAL A 404 39.79 5.08 -10.16
N LEU A 405 38.66 4.40 -10.17
CA LEU A 405 38.59 2.95 -10.35
C LEU A 405 38.37 2.68 -11.85
N ASP A 406 39.40 2.19 -12.54
CA ASP A 406 39.29 1.72 -13.92
C ASP A 406 38.81 0.26 -13.95
N PHE A 407 37.89 -0.05 -14.86
CA PHE A 407 37.32 -1.39 -15.03
C PHE A 407 37.83 -2.00 -16.33
N ASP A 408 38.50 -3.15 -16.25
CA ASP A 408 38.76 -3.99 -17.42
C ASP A 408 37.60 -4.99 -17.58
N VAL A 409 36.86 -4.87 -18.67
CA VAL A 409 35.65 -5.67 -18.98
C VAL A 409 35.98 -7.13 -19.31
N ARG A 410 37.28 -7.52 -19.33
CA ARG A 410 37.74 -8.86 -19.73
C ARG A 410 37.77 -9.92 -18.62
N ALA A 411 37.31 -9.63 -17.40
CA ALA A 411 37.25 -10.67 -16.36
C ALA A 411 36.18 -11.73 -16.68
N ASP A 412 36.55 -13.01 -16.57
CA ASP A 412 35.75 -14.17 -17.01
C ASP A 412 34.34 -14.25 -16.39
N THR A 413 34.10 -13.57 -15.26
CA THR A 413 32.75 -13.29 -14.75
C THR A 413 32.68 -11.92 -14.08
N VAL A 414 31.53 -11.26 -14.22
CA VAL A 414 31.18 -9.98 -13.59
C VAL A 414 31.39 -9.98 -12.07
N LEU A 415 31.04 -11.10 -11.43
CA LEU A 415 31.18 -11.27 -10.00
C LEU A 415 32.66 -11.30 -9.59
N GLY A 416 33.51 -11.96 -10.37
CA GLY A 416 34.95 -11.95 -10.16
C GLY A 416 35.55 -10.54 -10.25
N ALA A 417 35.14 -9.76 -11.26
CA ALA A 417 35.58 -8.37 -11.41
C ALA A 417 35.23 -7.50 -10.21
N VAL A 418 33.99 -7.63 -9.71
CA VAL A 418 33.49 -6.85 -8.57
C VAL A 418 34.15 -7.28 -7.25
N MET A 419 34.37 -8.58 -7.04
CA MET A 419 35.03 -9.10 -5.84
C MET A 419 36.50 -8.68 -5.78
N ASP A 420 37.24 -8.80 -6.88
CA ASP A 420 38.65 -8.38 -6.97
C ASP A 420 38.81 -6.88 -6.69
N VAL A 421 37.89 -6.04 -7.19
CA VAL A 421 37.87 -4.59 -6.90
C VAL A 421 37.53 -4.31 -5.44
N ALA A 422 36.55 -5.00 -4.86
CA ALA A 422 36.19 -4.84 -3.45
C ALA A 422 37.39 -5.19 -2.54
N GLU A 423 38.14 -6.25 -2.87
CA GLU A 423 39.37 -6.60 -2.16
C GLU A 423 40.45 -5.53 -2.33
N ARG A 424 40.70 -5.04 -3.55
CA ARG A 424 41.67 -3.95 -3.80
C ARG A 424 41.30 -2.64 -3.10
N ALA A 425 40.02 -2.34 -2.97
CA ALA A 425 39.50 -1.18 -2.25
C ALA A 425 39.44 -1.39 -0.71
N GLY A 426 39.86 -2.56 -0.20
CA GLY A 426 39.96 -2.85 1.23
C GLY A 426 38.66 -3.34 1.89
N TYR A 427 37.65 -3.72 1.11
CA TYR A 427 36.42 -4.32 1.62
C TYR A 427 36.58 -5.82 1.90
N ARG A 428 36.00 -6.30 3.01
CA ARG A 428 35.98 -7.74 3.35
C ARG A 428 34.91 -8.47 2.54
N VAL A 429 35.32 -9.26 1.56
CA VAL A 429 34.40 -9.97 0.66
C VAL A 429 33.84 -11.25 1.30
N LYS A 430 34.65 -11.97 2.09
CA LYS A 430 34.27 -13.23 2.76
C LYS A 430 33.10 -13.15 3.76
N ALA A 431 32.84 -11.98 4.36
CA ALA A 431 31.74 -11.81 5.32
C ALA A 431 30.39 -11.54 4.65
N ASN A 432 30.40 -11.27 3.34
CA ASN A 432 29.22 -10.86 2.58
C ASN A 432 28.90 -11.81 1.43
N GLU A 433 29.64 -12.92 1.26
CA GLU A 433 29.37 -13.94 0.22
C GLU A 433 27.88 -14.33 0.21
N ASP A 434 27.25 -14.55 1.35
CA ASP A 434 25.82 -14.89 1.44
C ASP A 434 24.90 -13.78 0.91
N ILE A 435 25.24 -12.51 1.12
CA ILE A 435 24.44 -11.37 0.64
C ILE A 435 24.52 -11.25 -0.89
N TRP A 436 25.73 -11.44 -1.44
CA TRP A 436 25.98 -11.38 -2.88
C TRP A 436 25.38 -12.60 -3.61
N THR A 437 25.48 -13.78 -3.00
CA THR A 437 24.94 -15.04 -3.54
C THR A 437 23.41 -15.06 -3.52
N VAL A 438 22.77 -14.51 -2.48
CA VAL A 438 21.31 -14.39 -2.37
C VAL A 438 20.72 -13.43 -3.40
N ARG A 439 21.44 -12.33 -3.75
CA ARG A 439 20.99 -11.43 -4.81
C ARG A 439 21.09 -12.04 -6.21
N TRP A 440 22.07 -12.92 -6.43
CA TRP A 440 22.33 -13.54 -7.73
C TRP A 440 21.43 -14.74 -8.07
N THR A 441 20.90 -15.45 -7.07
CA THR A 441 20.24 -16.76 -7.25
C THR A 441 18.73 -16.71 -7.53
N GLY A 442 18.04 -15.57 -7.40
CA GLY A 442 16.56 -15.54 -7.39
C GLY A 442 15.82 -15.19 -8.69
N ALA A 443 16.42 -14.44 -9.62
CA ALA A 443 15.77 -14.02 -10.87
C ALA A 443 16.72 -13.39 -11.91
N TYR A 444 17.94 -13.05 -11.50
CA TYR A 444 18.86 -12.21 -12.30
C TYR A 444 19.59 -12.94 -13.42
N ARG A 445 19.63 -14.28 -13.40
CA ARG A 445 20.37 -15.09 -14.38
C ARG A 445 19.85 -15.00 -15.81
N ALA A 446 18.63 -14.51 -16.03
CA ALA A 446 17.97 -14.63 -17.34
C ALA A 446 18.00 -13.37 -18.21
N LYS A 447 18.29 -12.16 -17.70
CA LYS A 447 18.09 -10.92 -18.48
C LYS A 447 19.01 -9.73 -18.19
N ALA A 448 19.86 -9.77 -17.17
CA ALA A 448 20.71 -8.62 -16.84
C ALA A 448 22.07 -8.76 -17.54
N THR A 449 22.46 -7.73 -18.29
CA THR A 449 23.85 -7.60 -18.72
C THR A 449 24.70 -7.20 -17.50
N THR A 450 26.00 -7.46 -17.54
CA THR A 450 27.02 -6.99 -16.58
C THR A 450 26.79 -5.54 -16.12
N PHE A 451 26.33 -4.72 -17.05
CA PHE A 451 25.95 -3.31 -16.92
C PHE A 451 24.83 -3.06 -15.89
N ASP A 452 23.74 -3.82 -15.94
CA ASP A 452 22.56 -3.62 -15.09
C ASP A 452 22.89 -3.97 -13.62
N ALA A 453 23.71 -5.01 -13.42
CA ALA A 453 24.15 -5.42 -12.10
C ALA A 453 25.13 -4.40 -11.47
N LEU A 454 26.03 -3.82 -12.27
CA LEU A 454 27.00 -2.84 -11.79
C LEU A 454 26.36 -1.49 -11.47
N ALA A 455 25.43 -1.03 -12.32
CA ALA A 455 24.69 0.22 -12.12
C ALA A 455 23.88 0.21 -10.81
N ASP A 456 23.15 -0.87 -10.53
CA ASP A 456 22.33 -0.99 -9.31
C ASP A 456 23.17 -1.02 -8.02
N ILE A 457 24.37 -1.61 -8.06
CA ILE A 457 25.30 -1.61 -6.93
C ILE A 457 25.85 -0.20 -6.69
N LEU A 458 26.19 0.54 -7.75
CA LEU A 458 26.77 1.88 -7.65
C LEU A 458 25.73 2.94 -7.24
N TYR A 459 24.51 2.89 -7.79
CA TYR A 459 23.42 3.80 -7.42
C TYR A 459 22.92 3.58 -5.98
N GLY A 460 22.93 2.33 -5.49
CA GLY A 460 22.60 2.02 -4.10
C GLY A 460 23.61 2.55 -3.07
N SER A 461 24.79 2.99 -3.53
CA SER A 461 25.94 3.35 -2.68
C SER A 461 26.25 4.86 -2.68
N GLY A 462 25.47 5.69 -3.39
CA GLY A 462 25.66 7.15 -3.44
C GLY A 462 26.81 7.62 -4.35
N LEU A 463 27.25 6.78 -5.29
CA LEU A 463 28.33 7.06 -6.23
C LEU A 463 27.77 7.44 -7.61
N CYS A 464 28.41 8.38 -8.30
CA CYS A 464 28.00 8.85 -9.63
C CYS A 464 28.97 8.34 -10.71
N PRO A 465 28.59 7.33 -11.53
CA PRO A 465 29.42 6.86 -12.63
C PRO A 465 29.31 7.75 -13.88
N ALA A 466 30.42 7.94 -14.59
CA ALA A 466 30.52 8.51 -15.93
C ALA A 466 31.18 7.48 -16.85
N ILE A 467 30.60 7.25 -18.03
CA ILE A 467 31.04 6.18 -18.94
C ILE A 467 31.65 6.80 -20.20
N ARG A 468 32.83 6.34 -20.59
CA ARG A 468 33.46 6.65 -21.88
C ARG A 468 34.05 5.39 -22.47
N GLU A 469 33.57 5.03 -23.66
CA GLU A 469 34.01 3.85 -24.42
C GLU A 469 34.00 2.58 -23.55
N ASP A 470 35.16 2.01 -23.25
CA ASP A 470 35.33 0.76 -22.49
C ASP A 470 35.58 0.97 -20.99
N PHE A 471 35.49 2.21 -20.49
CA PHE A 471 35.78 2.57 -19.09
C PHE A 471 34.59 3.21 -18.38
N ILE A 472 34.43 2.86 -17.10
CA ILE A 472 33.46 3.50 -16.19
C ILE A 472 34.24 4.24 -15.11
N THR A 473 34.14 5.56 -15.07
CA THR A 473 34.78 6.40 -14.04
C THR A 473 33.77 6.74 -12.96
N VAL A 474 34.05 6.41 -11.70
CA VAL A 474 33.12 6.69 -10.59
C VAL A 474 33.63 7.86 -9.75
N ARG A 475 32.80 8.89 -9.52
CA ARG A 475 33.11 10.02 -8.62
C ARG A 475 32.28 9.98 -7.35
N TYR A 476 32.93 10.33 -6.23
CA TYR A 476 32.30 10.50 -4.93
C TYR A 476 31.64 11.88 -4.84
N CYS A 477 30.34 11.94 -4.54
CA CYS A 477 29.64 13.19 -4.29
C CYS A 477 29.41 13.36 -2.78
N ASP A 478 30.23 14.21 -2.14
CA ASP A 478 29.94 14.66 -0.79
C ASP A 478 28.82 15.72 -0.84
N LYS A 479 27.73 15.50 -0.09
CA LYS A 479 26.59 16.43 0.01
C LYS A 479 26.94 17.72 0.77
N SER A 480 28.12 17.82 1.38
CA SER A 480 28.51 18.96 2.21
C SER A 480 29.30 20.07 1.49
N SER A 481 29.62 19.93 0.20
CA SER A 481 30.28 20.97 -0.61
C SER A 481 29.59 21.12 -1.98
N PRO A 482 29.12 22.32 -2.39
CA PRO A 482 28.55 22.50 -3.72
C PRO A 482 29.66 22.48 -4.79
N PRO A 483 29.41 21.93 -5.99
CA PRO A 483 30.42 21.87 -7.03
C PRO A 483 30.71 23.28 -7.57
N VAL A 484 31.97 23.72 -7.47
CA VAL A 484 32.48 24.84 -8.26
C VAL A 484 32.74 24.30 -9.67
N VAL A 485 31.87 24.67 -10.61
CA VAL A 485 32.09 24.37 -12.02
C VAL A 485 33.14 25.35 -12.55
N ALA A 486 34.39 24.90 -12.66
CA ALA A 486 35.37 25.57 -13.50
C ALA A 486 35.07 25.18 -14.95
N THR A 487 34.44 26.08 -15.71
CA THR A 487 34.27 25.94 -17.15
C THR A 487 35.63 26.16 -17.81
N VAL A 488 36.18 25.12 -18.42
CA VAL A 488 37.31 25.25 -19.36
C VAL A 488 36.75 24.89 -20.74
N GLU A 489 36.63 25.88 -21.61
CA GLU A 489 36.38 25.66 -23.04
C GLU A 489 37.63 25.07 -23.67
N TYR A 490 37.46 24.03 -24.48
CA TYR A 490 38.53 23.51 -25.33
C TYR A 490 37.98 23.09 -26.68
N GLU A 491 38.51 23.69 -27.74
CA GLU A 491 38.32 23.27 -29.14
C GLU A 491 39.32 22.15 -29.46
N ALA A 492 38.82 21.02 -29.94
CA ALA A 492 39.66 19.89 -30.34
C ALA A 492 40.00 19.97 -31.82
N GLU A 493 41.30 20.06 -32.15
CA GLU A 493 41.80 19.69 -33.49
C GLU A 493 42.12 18.18 -33.52
N PRO A 494 41.85 17.49 -34.64
CA PRO A 494 42.00 16.04 -34.71
C PRO A 494 43.47 15.64 -34.88
N ASP A 495 43.85 14.54 -34.22
CA ASP A 495 45.11 13.78 -34.34
C ASP A 495 46.33 14.17 -33.49
N SER A 496 46.15 14.40 -32.18
CA SER A 496 47.25 14.21 -31.23
C SER A 496 46.87 13.47 -29.95
N ASN A 497 47.72 12.51 -29.55
CA ASN A 497 47.58 11.73 -28.32
C ASN A 497 47.93 12.58 -27.09
N VAL A 498 46.97 12.76 -26.19
CA VAL A 498 47.14 13.52 -24.94
C VAL A 498 47.72 12.62 -23.84
N ARG A 499 48.93 12.93 -23.36
CA ARG A 499 49.45 12.45 -22.06
C ARG A 499 49.02 13.42 -20.97
N LEU A 500 48.15 12.98 -20.06
CA LEU A 500 47.86 13.70 -18.82
C LEU A 500 48.83 13.23 -17.73
N SER A 501 49.81 14.07 -17.37
CA SER A 501 50.50 13.98 -16.08
C SER A 501 49.93 15.04 -15.15
N VAL A 502 49.43 14.64 -13.99
CA VAL A 502 49.06 15.58 -12.91
C VAL A 502 50.18 15.58 -11.88
N SER A 503 50.79 16.75 -11.66
CA SER A 503 51.72 16.99 -10.56
C SER A 503 51.00 16.88 -9.22
N ARG A 504 51.68 16.29 -8.23
CA ARG A 504 51.18 15.97 -6.88
C ARG A 504 50.42 17.09 -6.19
#